data_AF-A0A2V8CYY7-F1
#
_entry.id   AF-A0A2V8CYY7-F1
#
_cell.length_a   1.000
_cell.length_b   1.000
_cell.length_c   1.000
_cell.angle_alpha   90.00
_cell.angle_beta   90.00
_cell.angle_gamma   90.00
#
_symmetry.space_group_name_H-M   'P 1'
#
loop_
_entity.id
_entity.type
_entity.pdbx_description
1 polymer ?
#
loop_
_entity_poly.entity_id
_entity_poly.type
_entity_poly.pdbx_seq_one_letter_code
_entity_poly.pdbx_strand_id
1 'polypeptide(L)'
;MPSPIGHALAGVLTAWIVDVIPGQRAWRAPAPTASWLDRAGDGLTIACAALAAAPDIDLLFAGHRTVTHSLGAVMLVGVVVGLMAARSGRPALRIALMCAAAYASHLLLDWMAVDQTFPQGLQALWPLSHRWYISGWNLFGP
;
A
#
# COMPACT_ATOMS: atom_id res chain seq x y z
N MET A 1 7.63 -2.18 -15.63
CA MET A 1 7.07 -2.35 -14.26
C MET A 1 7.04 -0.99 -13.58
N PRO A 2 6.02 -0.67 -12.77
CA PRO A 2 6.02 0.57 -11.99
C PRO A 2 7.29 0.61 -11.12
N SER A 3 7.95 1.77 -11.06
CA SER A 3 9.12 1.92 -10.19
C SER A 3 8.69 2.05 -8.73
N PRO A 4 9.61 1.89 -7.75
CA PRO A 4 9.30 2.17 -6.34
C PRO A 4 8.71 3.58 -6.13
N ILE A 5 9.11 4.56 -6.96
CA ILE A 5 8.54 5.91 -6.96
C ILE A 5 7.09 5.88 -7.45
N GLY A 6 6.79 5.14 -8.53
CA GLY A 6 5.43 4.95 -9.03
C GLY A 6 4.50 4.33 -7.97
N HIS A 7 5.00 3.32 -7.25
CA HIS A 7 4.27 2.71 -6.13
C HIS A 7 4.07 3.69 -4.97
N ALA A 8 5.10 4.45 -4.59
CA ALA A 8 4.98 5.47 -3.55
C ALA A 8 3.92 6.52 -3.89
N LEU A 9 3.87 6.98 -5.15
CA LEU A 9 2.85 7.91 -5.64
C LEU A 9 1.43 7.30 -5.58
N ALA A 10 1.29 6.00 -5.88
CA ALA A 10 0.02 5.30 -5.72
C ALA A 10 -0.44 5.22 -4.25
N GLY A 11 0.51 5.07 -3.32
CA GLY A 11 0.27 5.17 -1.88
C GLY A 11 -0.24 6.56 -1.46
N VAL A 12 0.38 7.63 -1.96
CA VAL A 12 -0.07 9.02 -1.74
C VAL A 12 -1.49 9.22 -2.28
N LEU A 13 -1.75 8.76 -3.50
CA LEU A 13 -3.07 8.89 -4.12
C LEU A 13 -4.14 8.16 -3.31
N THR A 14 -3.83 6.94 -2.85
CA THR A 14 -4.75 6.15 -2.02
C THR A 14 -5.06 6.86 -0.71
N ALA A 15 -4.05 7.46 -0.08
CA ALA A 15 -4.20 8.26 1.13
C ALA A 15 -5.16 9.44 0.95
N TRP A 16 -5.10 10.14 -0.19
CA TRP A 16 -5.98 11.28 -0.48
C TRP A 16 -7.38 10.85 -0.92
N ILE A 17 -7.53 9.75 -1.66
CA ILE A 17 -8.85 9.20 -2.01
C ILE A 17 -9.64 8.85 -0.74
N VAL A 18 -8.98 8.28 0.28
CA VAL A 18 -9.66 7.96 1.53
C VAL A 18 -10.18 9.22 2.25
N ASP A 19 -9.51 10.37 2.11
CA ASP A 19 -9.95 11.63 2.73
C ASP A 19 -11.26 12.16 2.15
N VAL A 20 -11.55 11.86 0.87
CA VAL A 20 -12.82 12.25 0.24
C VAL A 20 -13.98 11.31 0.58
N ILE A 21 -13.73 10.14 1.18
CA ILE A 21 -14.80 9.23 1.65
C ILE A 21 -15.46 9.82 2.91
N PRO A 22 -16.81 9.86 3.03
CA PRO A 22 -17.49 10.36 4.24
C PRO A 22 -17.08 9.62 5.53
N GLY A 23 -17.30 10.25 6.70
CA GLY A 23 -17.05 9.66 8.02
C GLY A 23 -16.25 10.55 8.95
N GLN A 24 -15.55 9.95 9.91
CA GLN A 24 -14.67 10.65 10.85
C GLN A 24 -13.48 11.25 10.08
N ARG A 25 -13.60 12.49 9.60
CA ARG A 25 -12.55 13.21 8.86
C ARG A 25 -11.80 14.23 9.73
N ALA A 26 -12.42 14.66 10.83
CA ALA A 26 -11.90 15.74 11.67
C ALA A 26 -10.48 15.48 12.21
N TRP A 27 -10.13 14.22 12.50
CA TRP A 27 -8.80 13.82 12.97
C TRP A 27 -7.66 14.11 11.97
N ARG A 28 -7.99 14.35 10.70
CA ARG A 28 -7.03 14.62 9.63
C ARG A 28 -7.24 16.00 8.97
N ALA A 29 -8.15 16.81 9.51
CA ALA A 29 -8.38 18.16 9.03
C ALA A 29 -7.27 19.08 9.58
N PRO A 30 -6.39 19.64 8.73
CA PRO A 30 -5.34 20.54 9.17
C PRO A 30 -5.94 21.87 9.65
N ALA A 31 -5.30 22.53 10.60
CA ALA A 31 -5.64 23.90 10.97
C ALA A 31 -5.36 24.88 9.81
N PRO A 32 -6.02 26.04 9.73
CA PRO A 32 -5.75 27.04 8.70
C PRO A 32 -4.31 27.56 8.71
N THR A 33 -3.61 27.48 9.83
CA THR A 33 -2.20 27.88 9.97
C THR A 33 -1.21 26.74 9.78
N ALA A 34 -1.69 25.52 9.52
CA ALA A 34 -0.85 24.34 9.40
C ALA A 34 0.09 24.42 8.19
N SER A 35 1.23 23.74 8.31
CA SER A 35 2.25 23.70 7.26
C SER A 35 1.72 23.04 5.99
N TRP A 36 2.43 23.20 4.86
CA TRP A 36 2.07 22.50 3.62
C TRP A 36 2.10 20.98 3.78
N LEU A 37 2.98 20.44 4.63
CA LEU A 37 3.07 19.01 4.87
C LEU A 37 1.83 18.49 5.63
N ASP A 38 1.40 19.21 6.67
CA ASP A 38 0.19 18.85 7.42
C ASP A 38 -1.04 18.88 6.51
N ARG A 39 -1.10 19.89 5.63
CA ARG A 39 -2.18 20.02 4.64
C ARG A 39 -2.16 18.94 3.57
N ALA A 40 -1.00 18.36 3.27
CA ALA A 40 -0.87 17.21 2.38
C ALA A 40 -1.27 15.87 3.04
N GLY A 41 -1.77 15.90 4.27
CA GLY A 41 -2.23 14.73 5.02
C GLY A 41 -1.20 14.17 6.01
N ASP A 42 -0.21 14.99 6.37
CA ASP A 42 0.80 14.77 7.43
C ASP A 42 1.62 13.48 7.21
N GLY A 43 2.34 13.01 8.24
CA GLY A 43 3.15 11.82 8.24
C GLY A 43 2.39 10.54 7.87
N LEU A 44 1.06 10.52 7.93
CA LEU A 44 0.29 9.38 7.47
C LEU A 44 0.27 9.26 5.93
N THR A 45 0.24 10.37 5.19
CA THR A 45 0.39 10.33 3.73
C THR A 45 1.78 9.79 3.37
N ILE A 46 2.82 10.24 4.07
CA ILE A 46 4.19 9.73 3.90
C ILE A 46 4.25 8.24 4.25
N ALA A 47 3.59 7.81 5.34
CA ALA A 47 3.54 6.41 5.71
C ALA A 47 2.85 5.56 4.64
N CYS A 48 1.76 6.03 4.03
CA CYS A 48 1.13 5.33 2.91
C CYS A 48 2.02 5.26 1.67
N ALA A 49 2.76 6.32 1.36
CA ALA A 49 3.77 6.29 0.29
C ALA A 49 4.84 5.23 0.57
N ALA A 50 5.37 5.21 1.79
CA ALA A 50 6.38 4.24 2.21
C ALA A 50 5.82 2.81 2.18
N LEU A 51 4.60 2.58 2.69
CA LEU A 51 3.96 1.26 2.68
C LEU A 51 3.67 0.76 1.27
N ALA A 52 3.33 1.65 0.34
CA ALA A 52 3.12 1.25 -1.06
C ALA A 52 4.44 0.89 -1.75
N ALA A 53 5.58 1.46 -1.36
CA ALA A 53 6.90 1.06 -1.87
C ALA A 53 7.55 -0.09 -1.09
N ALA A 54 7.07 -0.40 0.12
CA ALA A 54 7.68 -1.36 1.03
C ALA A 54 7.80 -2.80 0.48
N PRO A 55 6.89 -3.32 -0.37
CA PRO A 55 7.04 -4.69 -0.88
C PRO A 55 8.36 -4.95 -1.60
N ASP A 56 8.87 -3.95 -2.33
CA ASP A 56 10.14 -3.98 -3.09
C ASP A 56 11.38 -4.10 -2.20
N ILE A 57 11.24 -3.98 -0.87
CA ILE A 57 12.34 -4.24 0.07
C ILE A 57 12.79 -5.71 -0.04
N ASP A 58 11.93 -6.62 -0.52
CA ASP A 58 12.29 -8.01 -0.77
C ASP A 58 13.44 -8.16 -1.78
N LEU A 59 13.61 -7.19 -2.69
CA LEU A 59 14.72 -7.14 -3.65
C LEU A 59 16.10 -7.10 -2.95
N LEU A 60 16.20 -6.52 -1.75
CA LEU A 60 17.44 -6.51 -0.96
C LEU A 60 17.82 -7.91 -0.45
N PHE A 61 16.86 -8.82 -0.40
CA PHE A 61 17.04 -10.19 0.10
C PHE A 61 16.99 -11.22 -1.04
N ALA A 62 17.10 -10.77 -2.29
CA ALA A 62 16.87 -11.59 -3.48
C ALA A 62 15.51 -12.33 -3.46
N GLY A 63 14.55 -11.82 -2.69
CA GLY A 63 13.15 -12.18 -2.79
C GLY A 63 12.54 -11.42 -3.95
N HIS A 64 11.74 -12.11 -4.77
CA HIS A 64 11.00 -11.46 -5.82
C HIS A 64 9.54 -11.88 -5.72
N ARG A 65 8.65 -10.95 -5.37
CA ARG A 65 7.19 -11.12 -5.52
C ARG A 65 6.59 -12.30 -4.75
N THR A 66 7.21 -12.63 -3.61
CA THR A 66 6.80 -13.73 -2.74
C THR A 66 5.86 -13.24 -1.63
N VAL A 67 6.29 -13.39 -0.36
CA VAL A 67 5.48 -13.12 0.84
C VAL A 67 5.03 -11.66 0.92
N THR A 68 5.91 -10.71 0.60
CA THR A 68 5.62 -9.27 0.66
C THR A 68 4.58 -8.82 -0.35
N HIS A 69 4.37 -9.59 -1.41
CA HIS A 69 3.45 -9.30 -2.52
C HIS A 69 2.17 -10.16 -2.43
N SER A 70 1.64 -10.31 -1.21
CA SER A 70 0.48 -11.15 -0.93
C SER A 70 -0.64 -10.42 -0.22
N LEU A 71 -1.87 -10.92 -0.39
CA LEU A 71 -3.03 -10.46 0.39
C LEU A 71 -2.84 -10.71 1.88
N GLY A 72 -2.10 -11.76 2.26
CA GLY A 72 -1.70 -11.98 3.64
C GLY A 72 -0.87 -10.82 4.21
N ALA A 73 0.11 -10.32 3.46
CA ALA A 73 0.90 -9.15 3.85
C ALA A 73 0.04 -7.88 3.95
N VAL A 74 -0.86 -7.64 2.98
CA VAL A 74 -1.83 -6.52 3.02
C VAL A 74 -2.66 -6.56 4.31
N MET A 75 -3.22 -7.73 4.65
CA MET A 75 -4.03 -7.91 5.85
C MET A 75 -3.21 -7.70 7.13
N LEU A 76 -1.99 -8.22 7.17
CA LEU A 76 -1.09 -8.05 8.32
C LEU A 76 -0.78 -6.56 8.56
N VAL A 77 -0.43 -5.81 7.51
CA VAL A 77 -0.18 -4.37 7.60
C VAL A 77 -1.42 -3.62 8.10
N GLY A 78 -2.59 -3.92 7.53
CA GLY A 78 -3.84 -3.30 7.96
C GLY A 78 -4.14 -3.56 9.45
N VAL A 79 -4.00 -4.81 9.91
CA VAL A 79 -4.21 -5.18 11.31
C VAL A 79 -3.21 -4.48 12.23
N VAL A 80 -1.92 -4.52 11.93
CA VAL A 80 -0.86 -3.92 12.76
C VAL A 80 -1.09 -2.42 12.90
N VAL A 81 -1.27 -1.70 11.80
CA VAL A 81 -1.49 -0.24 11.83
C VAL A 81 -2.82 0.10 12.49
N GLY A 82 -3.87 -0.69 12.25
CA GLY A 82 -5.17 -0.53 12.92
C GLY A 82 -5.07 -0.65 14.44
N LEU A 83 -4.34 -1.65 14.94
CA LEU A 83 -4.10 -1.82 16.38
C LEU A 83 -3.29 -0.65 16.96
N MET A 84 -2.28 -0.17 16.25
CA MET A 84 -1.51 1.01 16.66
C MET A 84 -2.40 2.27 16.72
N ALA A 85 -3.27 2.46 15.72
CA ALA A 85 -4.20 3.57 15.70
C ALA A 85 -5.23 3.50 16.84
N ALA A 86 -5.78 2.32 17.12
CA ALA A 86 -6.70 2.09 18.25
C ALA A 86 -6.03 2.45 19.58
N ARG A 87 -4.78 2.04 19.80
CA ARG A 87 -4.03 2.36 21.03
C ARG A 87 -3.75 3.85 21.19
N SER A 88 -3.67 4.60 20.10
CA SER A 88 -3.45 6.04 20.09
C SER A 88 -4.75 6.86 20.08
N GLY A 89 -5.92 6.24 20.25
CA GLY A 89 -7.22 6.93 20.22
C GLY A 89 -7.60 7.50 18.84
N ARG A 90 -6.92 7.05 17.79
CA ARG A 90 -7.17 7.46 16.39
C ARG A 90 -8.22 6.54 15.74
N PRO A 91 -8.85 6.93 14.62
CA PRO A 91 -9.87 6.11 13.97
C PRO A 91 -9.27 4.86 13.33
N ALA A 92 -9.17 3.80 14.13
CA ALA A 92 -8.44 2.57 13.85
C ALA A 92 -8.81 1.94 12.51
N LEU A 93 -10.11 1.71 12.28
CA LEU A 93 -10.59 1.08 11.05
C LEU A 93 -10.23 1.92 9.81
N ARG A 94 -10.35 3.25 9.90
CA ARG A 94 -10.08 4.14 8.77
C ARG A 94 -8.60 4.14 8.41
N ILE A 95 -7.71 4.23 9.41
CA ILE A 95 -6.27 4.18 9.19
C ILE A 95 -5.85 2.80 8.69
N ALA A 96 -6.40 1.72 9.26
CA ALA A 96 -6.16 0.35 8.82
C ALA A 96 -6.49 0.16 7.33
N LEU A 97 -7.70 0.55 6.91
CA LEU A 97 -8.15 0.43 5.52
C LEU A 97 -7.32 1.29 4.58
N MET A 98 -6.93 2.49 5.00
CA MET A 98 -6.10 3.41 4.21
C MET A 98 -4.71 2.83 3.96
N CYS A 99 -4.04 2.33 5.00
CA CYS A 99 -2.72 1.71 4.89
C CYS A 99 -2.77 0.37 4.15
N ALA A 100 -3.79 -0.44 4.38
CA ALA A 100 -4.00 -1.68 3.64
C ALA A 100 -4.26 -1.42 2.15
N ALA A 101 -5.08 -0.43 1.80
CA ALA A 101 -5.31 -0.03 0.42
C ALA A 101 -4.05 0.51 -0.24
N ALA A 102 -3.25 1.31 0.47
CA ALA A 102 -1.98 1.82 -0.04
C ALA A 102 -1.01 0.66 -0.35
N TYR A 103 -0.87 -0.29 0.57
CA TYR A 103 -0.05 -1.48 0.35
C TYR A 103 -0.60 -2.36 -0.79
N ALA A 104 -1.91 -2.57 -0.86
CA ALA A 104 -2.57 -3.35 -1.91
C ALA A 104 -2.42 -2.70 -3.31
N SER A 105 -2.31 -1.37 -3.37
CA SER A 105 -2.05 -0.67 -4.64
C SER A 105 -0.74 -1.11 -5.28
N HIS A 106 0.27 -1.47 -4.48
CA HIS A 106 1.51 -2.05 -4.97
C HIS A 106 1.25 -3.35 -5.74
N LEU A 107 0.62 -4.32 -5.08
CA LEU A 107 0.30 -5.63 -5.64
C LEU A 107 -0.55 -5.48 -6.91
N LEU A 108 -1.53 -4.57 -6.90
CA LEU A 108 -2.39 -4.34 -8.05
C LEU A 108 -1.59 -3.82 -9.26
N LEU A 109 -0.75 -2.80 -9.04
CA LEU A 109 0.07 -2.24 -10.11
C LEU A 109 1.07 -3.25 -10.67
N ASP A 110 1.65 -4.07 -9.79
CA ASP A 110 2.55 -5.16 -10.18
C ASP A 110 1.83 -6.28 -10.92
N TRP A 111 0.62 -6.61 -10.50
CA TRP A 111 -0.19 -7.62 -11.17
C TRP A 111 -0.60 -7.17 -12.58
N MET A 112 -0.75 -5.87 -12.81
CA MET A 112 -1.01 -5.27 -14.13
C MET A 112 0.25 -5.08 -14.98
N ALA A 113 1.44 -5.25 -14.41
CA ALA A 113 2.70 -5.10 -15.12
C ALA A 113 3.10 -6.37 -15.87
N VAL A 114 3.88 -6.20 -16.94
CA VAL A 114 4.58 -7.33 -17.57
C VAL A 114 5.59 -7.90 -16.57
N ASP A 115 5.62 -9.23 -16.44
CA ASP A 115 6.61 -9.97 -15.65
C ASP A 115 7.41 -10.93 -16.53
N GLN A 116 8.72 -10.69 -16.62
CA GLN A 116 9.66 -11.50 -17.40
C GLN A 116 10.56 -12.38 -16.52
N THR A 117 10.42 -12.28 -15.21
CA THR A 117 11.25 -13.03 -14.26
C THR A 117 10.55 -14.33 -13.90
N PHE A 118 11.26 -15.46 -13.97
CA PHE A 118 10.70 -16.75 -13.57
C PHE A 118 10.97 -17.00 -12.06
N PRO A 119 9.98 -17.50 -11.29
CA PRO A 119 8.57 -17.74 -11.65
C PRO A 119 7.77 -16.43 -11.82
N GLN A 120 6.91 -16.39 -12.85
CA GLN A 120 6.18 -15.18 -13.23
C GLN A 120 4.96 -14.93 -12.34
N GLY A 121 4.72 -13.66 -12.01
CA GLY A 121 3.55 -13.19 -11.29
C GLY A 121 3.82 -12.99 -9.79
N LEU A 122 2.79 -13.17 -8.98
CA LEU A 122 2.82 -12.88 -7.54
C LEU A 122 2.33 -14.10 -6.75
N GLN A 123 2.89 -14.35 -5.56
CA GLN A 123 2.28 -15.25 -4.57
C GLN A 123 1.10 -14.59 -3.85
N ALA A 124 0.11 -14.12 -4.63
CA ALA A 124 -0.97 -13.26 -4.16
C ALA A 124 -1.78 -13.84 -2.99
N LEU A 125 -1.90 -15.18 -2.90
CA LEU A 125 -2.71 -15.86 -1.90
C LEU A 125 -1.91 -16.42 -0.71
N TRP A 126 -0.62 -16.07 -0.56
CA TRP A 126 0.10 -16.39 0.68
C TRP A 126 -0.62 -15.75 1.89
N PRO A 127 -0.73 -16.44 3.05
CA PRO A 127 -0.10 -17.71 3.43
C PRO A 127 -0.91 -18.97 3.09
N LEU A 128 -2.06 -18.84 2.43
CA LEU A 128 -2.94 -19.97 2.14
C LEU A 128 -2.45 -20.82 0.96
N SER A 129 -1.69 -20.21 0.05
CA SER A 129 -1.16 -20.85 -1.15
C SER A 129 0.17 -20.21 -1.56
N HIS A 130 1.08 -21.05 -2.05
CA HIS A 130 2.36 -20.64 -2.64
C HIS A 130 2.34 -20.60 -4.19
N ARG A 131 1.15 -20.70 -4.79
CA ARG A 131 0.98 -20.62 -6.25
C ARG A 131 1.23 -19.19 -6.73
N TRP A 132 1.71 -19.09 -7.98
CA TRP A 132 1.96 -17.83 -8.67
C TRP A 132 0.76 -17.44 -9.52
N TYR A 133 0.37 -16.16 -9.46
CA TYR A 133 -0.78 -15.60 -10.16
C TYR A 133 -0.33 -14.43 -11.03
N ILE A 134 -0.76 -14.42 -12.29
CA ILE A 134 -0.48 -13.37 -13.27
C ILE A 134 -1.79 -12.93 -13.93
N SER A 135 -1.96 -11.63 -14.18
CA SER A 135 -3.23 -11.10 -14.72
C SER A 135 -3.32 -11.24 -16.24
N GLY A 136 -2.17 -11.20 -16.93
CA GLY A 136 -2.09 -11.10 -18.40
C GLY A 136 -2.45 -9.72 -18.96
N TRP A 137 -2.76 -8.73 -18.13
CA TRP A 137 -3.24 -7.43 -18.60
C TRP A 137 -2.13 -6.57 -19.22
N ASN A 138 -0.90 -6.67 -18.69
CA ASN A 138 0.32 -6.11 -19.27
C ASN A 138 0.24 -4.60 -19.59
N LEU A 139 -0.43 -3.81 -18.74
CA LEU A 139 -0.62 -2.37 -18.91
C LEU A 139 0.71 -1.60 -18.81
N PHE A 140 1.62 -2.07 -17.95
CA PHE A 140 2.95 -1.49 -17.78
C PHE A 140 4.00 -2.40 -18.45
N GLY A 141 4.31 -2.08 -19.70
CA GLY A 141 5.32 -2.77 -20.52
C GLY A 141 6.75 -2.23 -20.33
N PRO A 142 7.74 -2.80 -21.06
CA PRO A 142 9.12 -2.32 -21.06
C PRO A 142 9.25 -0.90 -21.62
#